data_AF-A0A376FI97-F1
#
_entry.id   AF-A0A376FI97-F1
#
_cell.length_a   1.000
_cell.length_b   1.000
_cell.length_c   1.000
_cell.angle_alpha   90.00
_cell.angle_beta   90.00
_cell.angle_gamma   90.00
#
_symmetry.space_group_name_H-M   'P 1'
#
loop_
_entity.id
_entity.type
_entity.pdbx_description
1 polymer ?
#
loop_
_entity_poly.entity_id
_entity_poly.type
_entity_poly.pdbx_seq_one_letter_code
_entity_poly.pdbx_strand_id
1 'polypeptide(L)'
;MNPRLILAVILGGMTGVFTLSVLGGGLVSPASPGSILAVLAMTPKGAYFANIAAICAAMAVSFVVSSILLKTSKVKEDDDIEAATRRMHDMKAESKGATPLAAGDVSNDLSHVRKIIVACDAGMGSSAMGAGVLRKKVQDAGLTNISVTNSAINSLPPDVDLVITHRDLTERAMRQVPQAQHISLTNFLDSGLYTSLTERLVAAQRHEDNEVKVRSSLQDSFDESNAHLFKLGAENIFLGRTAATKEEAIRFAGEQLVKGGYVQP
;
A
#
# COMPACT_ATOMS: atom_id res chain seq x y z
N MET A 1 21.71 0.68 8.03
CA MET A 1 22.27 1.99 8.47
C MET A 1 23.72 1.76 8.88
N ASN A 2 24.65 2.62 8.47
CA ASN A 2 26.03 2.56 8.97
C ASN A 2 26.04 3.22 10.36
N PRO A 3 26.13 2.45 11.48
CA PRO A 3 26.02 3.01 12.83
C PRO A 3 27.10 4.07 13.12
N ARG A 4 28.21 4.05 12.37
CA ARG A 4 29.27 5.07 12.42
C ARG A 4 28.80 6.48 12.04
N LEU A 5 27.80 6.62 11.16
CA LEU A 5 27.28 7.94 10.75
C LEU A 5 26.51 8.64 11.88
N ILE A 6 26.08 7.91 12.92
CA ILE A 6 25.46 8.50 14.11
C ILE A 6 26.45 9.45 14.81
N LEU A 7 27.75 9.12 14.80
CA LEU A 7 28.79 9.98 15.37
C LEU A 7 28.88 11.33 14.65
N ALA A 8 28.72 11.35 13.33
CA ALA A 8 28.70 12.58 12.55
C ALA A 8 27.51 13.47 12.92
N VAL A 9 26.32 12.87 13.11
CA VAL A 9 25.10 13.58 13.53
C VAL A 9 25.24 14.15 14.94
N ILE A 10 25.80 13.38 15.88
CA ILE A 10 26.03 13.84 17.26
C ILE A 10 26.98 15.04 17.27
N LEU A 11 28.11 14.95 16.57
CA LEU A 11 29.09 16.05 16.49
C LEU A 11 28.49 17.28 15.82
N GLY A 12 27.75 17.10 14.73
CA GLY A 12 26.99 18.19 14.10
C GLY A 12 26.02 18.87 15.07
N GLY A 13 25.22 18.09 15.79
CA GLY A 13 24.28 18.58 16.79
C GLY A 13 24.97 19.37 17.90
N MET A 14 26.07 18.85 18.45
CA MET A 14 26.87 19.55 19.47
C MET A 14 27.40 20.89 18.96
N THR A 15 27.89 20.94 17.71
CA THR A 15 28.39 22.20 17.13
C THR A 15 27.27 23.21 16.91
N GLY A 16 26.09 22.78 16.45
CA GLY A 16 24.93 23.67 16.31
C GLY A 16 24.48 24.26 17.64
N VAL A 17 24.38 23.44 18.68
CA VAL A 17 24.02 23.90 20.04
C VAL A 17 25.07 24.86 20.59
N PHE A 18 26.36 24.58 20.37
CA PHE A 18 27.45 25.46 20.77
C PHE A 18 27.38 26.82 20.06
N THR A 19 27.14 26.83 18.75
CA THR A 19 26.99 28.08 17.97
C THR A 19 25.79 28.90 18.44
N LEU A 20 24.65 28.26 18.74
CA LEU A 20 23.49 28.93 19.37
C LEU A 20 23.86 29.52 20.73
N SER A 21 24.57 28.76 21.57
CA SER A 21 24.97 29.18 22.91
C SER A 21 25.93 30.38 22.88
N VAL A 22 26.81 30.48 21.89
CA VAL A 22 27.79 31.58 21.78
C VAL A 22 27.18 32.83 21.15
N LEU A 23 26.35 32.70 20.12
CA LEU A 23 25.73 33.83 19.43
C LEU A 23 24.39 34.28 20.03
N GLY A 24 23.94 33.66 21.12
CA GLY A 24 22.66 34.00 21.76
C GLY A 24 21.44 33.65 20.89
N GLY A 25 21.54 32.57 20.11
CA GLY A 25 20.46 32.07 19.27
C GLY A 25 19.48 31.17 20.03
N GLY A 26 18.42 30.73 19.34
CA GLY A 26 17.39 29.90 19.95
C GLY A 26 16.06 29.94 19.19
N LEU A 27 15.14 29.08 19.59
CA LEU A 27 13.79 29.01 19.04
C LEU A 27 12.76 29.32 20.12
N VAL A 28 11.67 29.99 19.74
CA VAL A 28 10.57 30.34 20.64
C VAL A 28 9.74 29.11 21.01
N SER A 29 9.70 28.12 20.12
CA SER A 29 8.99 26.86 20.30
C SER A 29 9.75 25.72 19.57
N PRO A 30 9.50 24.44 19.90
CA PRO A 30 10.04 23.34 19.12
C PRO A 30 9.59 23.45 17.66
N ALA A 31 10.55 23.56 16.75
CA ALA A 31 10.26 23.59 15.31
C ALA A 31 9.79 22.21 14.85
N SER A 32 8.48 22.07 14.69
CA SER A 32 7.80 20.94 14.07
C SER A 32 6.88 21.51 13.00
N PRO A 33 6.95 21.14 11.71
CA PRO A 33 7.77 20.09 11.06
C PRO A 33 9.26 20.42 10.96
N GLY A 34 10.13 19.41 10.81
CA GLY A 34 11.58 19.54 10.67
C GLY A 34 12.04 20.16 9.35
N SER A 35 11.70 21.43 9.11
CA SER A 35 12.08 22.20 7.92
C SER A 35 12.80 23.48 8.32
N ILE A 36 13.76 23.91 7.50
CA ILE A 36 14.47 25.19 7.68
C ILE A 36 13.48 26.36 7.73
N LEU A 37 12.38 26.30 6.96
CA LEU A 37 11.33 27.33 6.99
C LEU A 37 10.62 27.39 8.35
N ALA A 38 10.40 26.24 8.99
CA ALA A 38 9.82 26.18 10.34
C ALA A 38 10.80 26.73 11.39
N VAL A 39 12.10 26.44 11.25
CA VAL A 39 13.14 26.99 12.13
C VAL A 39 13.19 28.52 12.02
N LEU A 40 13.17 29.07 10.80
CA LEU A 40 13.15 30.53 10.58
C LEU A 40 11.84 31.17 11.08
N ALA A 41 10.69 30.51 10.90
CA ALA A 41 9.41 31.00 11.41
C ALA A 41 9.36 31.06 12.93
N MET A 42 10.03 30.12 13.62
CA MET A 42 10.10 30.04 15.08
C MET A 42 11.32 30.75 15.67
N THR A 43 12.09 31.46 14.85
CA THR A 43 13.26 32.25 15.30
C THR A 43 12.79 33.62 15.81
N PRO A 44 13.20 34.05 17.02
CA PRO A 44 12.85 35.38 17.52
C PRO A 44 13.52 36.49 16.70
N LYS A 45 12.84 37.64 16.61
CA LYS A 45 13.33 38.82 15.87
C LYS A 45 14.67 39.28 16.46
N GLY A 46 15.74 39.18 15.67
CA GLY A 46 17.11 39.51 16.08
C GLY A 46 18.07 38.32 16.18
N ALA A 47 17.55 37.08 16.28
CA ALA A 47 18.37 35.87 16.40
C ALA A 47 18.57 35.09 15.07
N TYR A 48 18.09 35.65 13.95
CA TYR A 48 18.19 35.02 12.62
C TYR A 48 19.63 34.69 12.23
N PHE A 49 20.55 35.62 12.50
CA PHE A 49 21.96 35.42 12.18
C PHE A 49 22.55 34.24 12.98
N ALA A 50 22.27 34.17 14.28
CA ALA A 50 22.74 33.08 15.15
C ALA A 50 22.20 31.71 14.71
N ASN A 51 20.91 31.63 14.38
CA ASN A 51 20.27 30.37 13.98
C ASN A 51 20.73 29.89 12.60
N ILE A 52 20.88 30.80 11.63
CA ILE A 52 21.41 30.44 10.30
C ILE A 52 22.88 30.00 10.41
N ALA A 53 23.70 30.74 11.17
CA ALA A 53 25.11 30.38 11.38
C ALA A 53 25.26 29.00 12.00
N ALA A 54 24.40 28.64 12.97
CA ALA A 54 24.43 27.32 13.59
C ALA A 54 23.98 26.19 12.66
N ILE A 55 22.97 26.41 11.80
CA ILE A 55 22.58 25.43 10.78
C ILE A 55 23.74 25.18 9.81
N CYS A 56 24.40 26.24 9.34
CA CYS A 56 25.55 26.14 8.45
C CYS A 56 26.74 25.44 9.11
N ALA A 57 27.05 25.78 10.37
CA ALA A 57 28.13 25.16 11.12
C ALA A 57 27.88 23.65 11.37
N ALA A 58 26.66 23.30 11.83
CA ALA A 58 26.27 21.91 12.04
C ALA A 58 26.29 21.09 10.75
N MET A 59 25.85 21.67 9.63
CA MET A 59 25.91 21.06 8.30
C MET A 59 27.36 20.81 7.88
N ALA A 60 28.22 21.82 7.98
CA ALA A 60 29.63 21.71 7.58
C ALA A 60 30.36 20.61 8.38
N VAL A 61 30.18 20.58 9.70
CA VAL A 61 30.81 19.60 10.58
C VAL A 61 30.29 18.19 10.29
N SER A 62 28.96 18.03 10.18
CA SER A 62 28.36 16.72 9.84
C SER A 62 28.85 16.21 8.49
N PHE A 63 28.97 17.09 7.50
CA PHE A 63 29.43 16.76 6.16
C PHE A 63 30.89 16.33 6.14
N VAL A 64 31.78 17.08 6.79
CA VAL A 64 33.22 16.77 6.86
C VAL A 64 33.44 15.44 7.58
N VAL A 65 32.83 15.24 8.75
CA VAL A 65 32.96 14.00 9.51
C VAL A 65 32.40 12.82 8.74
N SER A 66 31.22 12.97 8.12
CA SER A 66 30.62 11.91 7.29
C SER A 66 31.49 11.56 6.08
N SER A 67 32.04 12.57 5.39
CA SER A 67 32.92 12.38 4.23
C SER A 67 34.17 11.58 4.59
N ILE A 68 34.80 11.89 5.72
CA ILE A 68 35.98 11.18 6.21
C ILE A 68 35.63 9.74 6.63
N LEU A 69 34.54 9.54 7.36
CA LEU A 69 34.09 8.21 7.80
C LEU A 69 33.71 7.30 6.64
N LEU A 70 33.05 7.85 5.62
CA LEU A 70 32.67 7.11 4.41
C LEU A 70 33.90 6.76 3.57
N LYS A 71 34.83 7.72 3.37
CA LYS A 71 36.06 7.49 2.60
C LYS A 71 36.98 6.44 3.23
N THR A 72 36.90 6.25 4.54
CA THR A 72 37.68 5.23 5.27
C THR A 72 36.99 3.86 5.29
N SER A 73 35.71 3.81 4.94
CA SER A 73 34.93 2.58 4.88
C SER A 73 35.00 2.00 3.45
N LYS A 74 35.96 1.09 3.19
CA LYS A 74 35.93 0.23 1.99
C LYS A 74 34.70 -0.67 2.06
N VAL A 75 33.56 -0.21 1.56
CA VAL A 75 32.33 -1.00 1.41
C VAL A 75 32.00 -1.02 -0.09
N LYS A 76 31.75 -2.23 -0.60
CA LYS A 76 31.55 -2.56 -2.03
C LYS A 76 30.65 -1.53 -2.73
N GLU A 77 31.21 -0.82 -3.71
CA GLU A 77 30.64 0.42 -4.27
C GLU A 77 29.43 0.24 -5.21
N ASP A 78 29.15 -0.98 -5.72
CA ASP A 78 28.16 -1.13 -6.80
C ASP A 78 26.72 -1.42 -6.33
N ASP A 79 26.50 -2.25 -5.29
CA ASP A 79 25.13 -2.61 -4.84
C ASP A 79 24.48 -1.55 -3.93
N ASP A 80 25.28 -0.69 -3.28
CA ASP A 80 24.79 0.23 -2.23
C ASP A 80 24.25 1.56 -2.79
N ILE A 81 24.70 2.00 -3.97
CA ILE A 81 24.30 3.29 -4.56
C ILE A 81 22.89 3.23 -5.16
N GLU A 82 22.54 2.12 -5.82
CA GLU A 82 21.17 1.92 -6.32
C GLU A 82 20.18 1.73 -5.17
N ALA A 83 20.57 0.98 -4.13
CA ALA A 83 19.77 0.82 -2.92
C ALA A 83 19.60 2.14 -2.15
N ALA A 84 20.63 2.98 -2.08
CA ALA A 84 20.56 4.29 -1.44
C ALA A 84 19.69 5.27 -2.25
N THR A 85 19.78 5.25 -3.58
CA THR A 85 18.94 6.05 -4.48
C THR A 85 17.47 5.66 -4.36
N ARG A 86 17.16 4.36 -4.29
CA ARG A 86 15.79 3.87 -4.04
C ARG A 86 15.27 4.33 -2.68
N ARG A 87 16.05 4.16 -1.61
CA ARG A 87 15.67 4.65 -0.26
C ARG A 87 15.44 6.16 -0.21
N MET A 88 16.23 6.94 -0.94
CA MET A 88 16.04 8.39 -1.06
C MET A 88 14.76 8.75 -1.81
N HIS A 89 14.41 7.98 -2.83
CA HIS A 89 13.17 8.17 -3.58
C HIS A 89 11.94 7.80 -2.72
N ASP A 90 12.02 6.70 -1.96
CA ASP A 90 10.97 6.24 -1.06
C ASP A 90 10.72 7.25 0.08
N MET A 91 11.78 7.75 0.72
CA MET A 91 11.67 8.79 1.76
C MET A 91 11.12 10.12 1.20
N LYS A 92 11.45 10.47 -0.05
CA LYS A 92 10.89 11.67 -0.71
C LYS A 92 9.42 11.49 -1.07
N ALA A 93 9.00 10.30 -1.48
CA ALA A 93 7.60 9.98 -1.77
C ALA A 93 6.74 10.06 -0.49
N GLU A 94 7.24 9.50 0.61
CA GLU A 94 6.60 9.55 1.94
C GLU A 94 6.47 11.00 2.45
N SER A 95 7.53 11.82 2.28
CA SER A 95 7.52 13.24 2.67
C SER A 95 6.55 14.13 1.85
N LYS A 96 6.14 13.68 0.67
CA LYS A 96 5.23 14.40 -0.24
C LYS A 96 3.77 13.92 -0.14
N GLY A 97 3.46 13.04 0.82
CA GLY A 97 2.13 12.45 0.96
C GLY A 97 1.72 11.57 -0.23
N ALA A 98 2.69 11.16 -1.05
CA ALA A 98 2.44 10.20 -2.12
C ALA A 98 2.38 8.81 -1.47
N THR A 99 1.18 8.26 -1.39
CA THR A 99 0.97 6.85 -1.11
C THR A 99 1.82 6.02 -2.08
N PRO A 100 2.67 5.09 -1.62
CA PRO A 100 3.28 4.14 -2.51
C PRO A 100 2.17 3.20 -3.00
N LEU A 101 1.56 3.52 -4.15
CA LEU A 101 0.95 2.52 -4.98
C LEU A 101 2.07 1.65 -5.55
N ALA A 102 2.48 0.66 -4.76
CA ALA A 102 3.16 -0.53 -5.24
C ALA A 102 2.60 -1.75 -4.49
N ALA A 103 1.27 -1.85 -4.43
CA ALA A 103 0.64 -3.14 -4.46
C ALA A 103 0.66 -3.56 -5.92
N GLY A 104 1.56 -4.48 -6.28
CA GLY A 104 1.53 -5.10 -7.60
C GLY A 104 0.12 -5.58 -7.91
N ASP A 105 -0.24 -5.48 -9.18
CA ASP A 105 -1.43 -6.09 -9.78
C ASP A 105 -1.54 -7.55 -9.32
N VAL A 106 -2.27 -7.77 -8.24
CA VAL A 106 -2.88 -9.05 -7.95
C VAL A 106 -4.37 -8.80 -8.06
N SER A 107 -4.90 -9.22 -9.20
CA SER A 107 -6.27 -9.66 -9.39
C SER A 107 -6.55 -10.79 -8.38
N ASN A 108 -6.62 -10.42 -7.11
CA ASN A 108 -6.90 -11.32 -6.01
C ASN A 108 -8.32 -11.04 -5.58
N ASP A 109 -9.15 -12.02 -5.89
CA ASP A 109 -10.51 -12.17 -5.42
C ASP A 109 -10.47 -12.15 -3.88
N LEU A 110 -10.74 -10.99 -3.29
CA LEU A 110 -10.81 -10.78 -1.84
C LEU A 110 -12.20 -11.13 -1.30
N SER A 111 -13.07 -11.60 -2.17
CA SER A 111 -14.48 -11.85 -1.93
C SER A 111 -14.66 -12.90 -0.83
N HIS A 112 -13.85 -13.96 -0.79
CA HIS A 112 -13.99 -15.03 0.21
C HIS A 112 -13.08 -14.92 1.45
N VAL A 113 -12.39 -13.80 1.68
CA VAL A 113 -11.42 -13.69 2.79
C VAL A 113 -12.14 -13.57 4.13
N ARG A 114 -12.02 -14.60 4.97
CA ARG A 114 -12.58 -14.64 6.34
C ARG A 114 -11.52 -14.73 7.43
N LYS A 115 -10.34 -15.26 7.12
CA LYS A 115 -9.23 -15.37 8.07
C LYS A 115 -8.04 -14.52 7.63
N ILE A 116 -7.77 -13.47 8.41
CA ILE A 116 -6.62 -12.59 8.22
C ILE A 116 -5.64 -12.80 9.38
N ILE A 117 -4.39 -13.12 9.04
CA ILE A 117 -3.31 -13.27 10.03
C ILE A 117 -2.20 -12.26 9.76
N VAL A 118 -1.85 -11.47 10.78
CA VAL A 118 -0.65 -10.64 10.75
C VAL A 118 0.51 -11.43 11.35
N ALA A 119 1.55 -11.68 10.55
CA ALA A 119 2.69 -12.47 10.96
C ALA A 119 3.99 -11.67 11.02
N CYS A 120 4.80 -11.98 12.03
CA CYS A 120 6.19 -11.55 12.12
C CYS A 120 7.05 -12.69 12.67
N ASP A 121 8.36 -12.53 12.70
CA ASP A 121 9.28 -13.63 13.04
C ASP A 121 9.01 -14.23 14.44
N ALA A 122 8.74 -13.36 15.44
CA ALA A 122 8.44 -13.76 16.81
C ALA A 122 6.94 -13.76 17.16
N GLY A 123 6.07 -13.16 16.34
CA GLY A 123 4.62 -13.10 16.55
C GLY A 123 4.09 -12.16 17.64
N MET A 124 4.93 -11.49 18.44
CA MET A 124 4.49 -10.69 19.61
C MET A 124 4.62 -9.16 19.49
N GLY A 125 5.43 -8.64 18.55
CA GLY A 125 5.73 -7.21 18.47
C GLY A 125 4.85 -6.48 17.45
N SER A 126 5.42 -6.22 16.29
CA SER A 126 4.76 -5.53 15.19
C SER A 126 3.48 -6.21 14.69
N SER A 127 3.42 -7.54 14.77
CA SER A 127 2.24 -8.34 14.43
C SER A 127 1.06 -8.07 15.36
N ALA A 128 1.30 -7.87 16.65
CA ALA A 128 0.25 -7.57 17.63
C ALA A 128 -0.36 -6.19 17.39
N MET A 129 0.48 -5.19 17.13
CA MET A 129 0.00 -3.84 16.79
C MET A 129 -0.77 -3.82 15.47
N GLY A 130 -0.22 -4.43 14.41
CA GLY A 130 -0.88 -4.48 13.10
C GLY A 130 -2.22 -5.20 13.15
N ALA A 131 -2.30 -6.34 13.85
CA ALA A 131 -3.55 -7.06 14.04
C ALA A 131 -4.56 -6.25 14.85
N GLY A 132 -4.13 -5.53 15.89
CA GLY A 132 -5.00 -4.67 16.68
C GLY A 132 -5.63 -3.53 15.87
N VAL A 133 -4.82 -2.84 15.06
CA VAL A 133 -5.28 -1.74 14.19
C VAL A 133 -6.25 -2.27 13.13
N LEU A 134 -5.89 -3.36 12.43
CA LEU A 134 -6.73 -3.93 11.39
C LEU A 134 -8.04 -4.49 11.97
N ARG A 135 -7.98 -5.19 13.12
CA ARG A 135 -9.17 -5.71 13.82
C ARG A 135 -10.14 -4.59 14.18
N LYS A 136 -9.65 -3.48 14.71
CA LYS A 136 -10.49 -2.33 15.05
C LYS A 136 -11.17 -1.76 13.81
N LYS A 137 -10.42 -1.53 12.72
CA LYS A 137 -10.99 -1.00 11.47
C LYS A 137 -12.01 -1.94 10.81
N VAL A 138 -11.76 -3.25 10.82
CA VAL A 138 -12.68 -4.26 10.29
C VAL A 138 -13.98 -4.29 11.11
N GLN A 139 -13.89 -4.19 12.43
CA GLN A 139 -15.05 -4.08 13.31
C GLN A 139 -15.82 -2.76 13.11
N ASP A 140 -15.11 -1.63 13.01
CA ASP A 140 -15.69 -0.31 12.74
C ASP A 140 -16.40 -0.28 11.37
N ALA A 141 -15.91 -1.05 10.39
CA ALA A 141 -16.53 -1.22 9.08
C ALA A 141 -17.73 -2.20 9.07
N GLY A 142 -18.06 -2.83 10.21
CA GLY A 142 -19.19 -3.75 10.36
C GLY A 142 -18.96 -5.16 9.77
N LEU A 143 -17.72 -5.52 9.47
CA LEU A 143 -17.36 -6.82 8.87
C LEU A 143 -17.22 -7.89 9.97
N THR A 144 -18.34 -8.40 10.48
CA THR A 144 -18.38 -9.41 11.57
C THR A 144 -17.91 -10.79 11.14
N ASN A 145 -17.91 -11.09 9.84
CA ASN A 145 -17.53 -12.39 9.28
C ASN A 145 -16.00 -12.58 9.17
N ILE A 146 -15.22 -11.52 9.41
CA ILE A 146 -13.77 -11.54 9.25
C ILE A 146 -13.09 -11.64 10.63
N SER A 147 -12.30 -12.70 10.78
CA SER A 147 -11.44 -12.90 11.95
C SER A 147 -10.03 -12.39 11.68
N VAL A 148 -9.52 -11.57 12.60
CA VAL A 148 -8.17 -10.98 12.53
C VAL A 148 -7.37 -11.45 13.73
N THR A 149 -6.24 -12.12 13.48
CA THR A 149 -5.34 -12.63 14.54
C THR A 149 -3.88 -12.35 14.20
N ASN A 150 -2.99 -12.51 15.18
CA ASN A 150 -1.54 -12.46 14.99
C ASN A 150 -0.90 -13.82 15.32
N SER A 151 0.16 -14.17 14.58
CA SER A 151 0.91 -15.41 14.80
C SER A 151 2.38 -15.21 14.43
N ALA A 152 3.26 -16.12 14.87
CA ALA A 152 4.61 -16.19 14.31
C ALA A 152 4.55 -16.80 12.90
N ILE A 153 5.52 -16.46 12.04
CA ILE A 153 5.56 -17.00 10.66
C ILE A 153 5.57 -18.53 10.68
N ASN A 154 6.36 -19.14 11.57
CA ASN A 154 6.46 -20.60 11.73
C ASN A 154 5.15 -21.28 12.11
N SER A 155 4.21 -20.55 12.73
CA SER A 155 2.93 -21.06 13.21
C SER A 155 1.76 -20.56 12.36
N LEU A 156 2.00 -20.26 11.08
CA LEU A 156 0.95 -19.96 10.13
C LEU A 156 0.18 -21.24 9.77
N PRO A 157 -1.14 -21.28 10.03
CA PRO A 157 -1.94 -22.44 9.67
C PRO A 157 -2.22 -22.43 8.15
N PRO A 158 -2.40 -23.61 7.53
CA PRO A 158 -2.55 -23.72 6.07
C PRO A 158 -3.89 -23.23 5.53
N ASP A 159 -4.88 -23.01 6.40
CA ASP A 159 -6.25 -22.57 6.12
C ASP A 159 -6.42 -21.03 6.22
N VAL A 160 -5.32 -20.28 6.17
CA VAL A 160 -5.34 -18.82 6.17
C VAL A 160 -5.60 -18.29 4.76
N ASP A 161 -6.56 -17.36 4.64
CA ASP A 161 -6.89 -16.74 3.35
C ASP A 161 -5.93 -15.59 3.04
N LEU A 162 -5.63 -14.76 4.05
CA LEU A 162 -4.80 -13.56 3.91
C LEU A 162 -3.72 -13.47 4.99
N VAL A 163 -2.46 -13.36 4.55
CA VAL A 163 -1.30 -13.19 5.42
C VAL A 163 -0.69 -11.80 5.20
N ILE A 164 -0.58 -11.03 6.28
CA ILE A 164 0.03 -9.69 6.28
C ILE A 164 1.36 -9.76 7.01
N THR A 165 2.46 -9.39 6.34
CA THR A 165 3.82 -9.45 6.89
C THR A 165 4.63 -8.21 6.49
N HIS A 166 5.77 -7.99 7.15
CA HIS A 166 6.73 -6.99 6.69
C HIS A 166 7.39 -7.45 5.39
N ARG A 167 7.75 -6.52 4.49
CA ARG A 167 8.40 -6.80 3.20
C ARG A 167 9.61 -7.73 3.31
N ASP A 168 10.41 -7.62 4.36
CA ASP A 168 11.60 -8.47 4.56
C ASP A 168 11.25 -9.93 4.95
N LEU A 169 10.01 -10.17 5.37
CA LEU A 169 9.54 -11.45 5.88
C LEU A 169 8.46 -12.10 4.99
N THR A 170 8.01 -11.42 3.94
CA THR A 170 6.97 -11.91 3.02
C THR A 170 7.41 -13.16 2.29
N GLU A 171 8.64 -13.20 1.79
CA GLU A 171 9.18 -14.39 1.12
C GLU A 171 9.14 -15.62 2.02
N ARG A 172 9.40 -15.43 3.32
CA ARG A 172 9.37 -16.50 4.31
C ARG A 172 7.94 -17.03 4.50
N ALA A 173 6.97 -16.13 4.60
CA ALA A 173 5.56 -16.50 4.70
C ALA A 173 5.03 -17.18 3.42
N MET A 174 5.43 -16.69 2.23
CA MET A 174 5.09 -17.29 0.94
C MET A 174 5.62 -18.72 0.81
N ARG A 175 6.82 -19.01 1.34
CA ARG A 175 7.37 -20.38 1.35
C ARG A 175 6.57 -21.32 2.25
N GLN A 176 6.01 -20.81 3.35
CA GLN A 176 5.25 -21.64 4.29
C GLN A 176 3.81 -21.91 3.81
N VAL A 177 3.14 -20.89 3.29
CA VAL A 177 1.76 -20.98 2.79
C VAL A 177 1.66 -20.28 1.42
N PRO A 178 2.14 -20.92 0.33
CA PRO A 178 2.16 -20.29 -1.00
C PRO A 178 0.76 -20.09 -1.60
N GLN A 179 -0.22 -20.87 -1.14
CA GLN A 179 -1.62 -20.80 -1.57
C GLN A 179 -2.40 -19.62 -0.98
N ALA A 180 -1.92 -19.04 0.12
CA ALA A 180 -2.57 -17.91 0.78
C ALA A 180 -2.26 -16.61 0.04
N GLN A 181 -3.12 -15.60 0.17
CA GLN A 181 -2.83 -14.27 -0.34
C GLN A 181 -1.85 -13.56 0.59
N HIS A 182 -0.80 -12.96 0.04
CA HIS A 182 0.24 -12.28 0.82
C HIS A 182 0.23 -10.78 0.57
N ILE A 183 0.20 -10.00 1.65
CA ILE A 183 0.33 -8.54 1.61
C ILE A 183 1.56 -8.12 2.40
N SER A 184 2.41 -7.33 1.76
CA SER A 184 3.64 -6.79 2.34
C SER A 184 3.43 -5.38 2.86
N LEU A 185 3.86 -5.13 4.09
CA LEU A 185 3.94 -3.79 4.69
C LEU A 185 5.39 -3.32 4.78
N THR A 186 5.61 -2.02 4.61
CA THR A 186 6.89 -1.35 4.89
C THR A 186 6.94 -0.78 6.29
N ASN A 187 5.81 -0.33 6.83
CA ASN A 187 5.70 0.19 8.18
C ASN A 187 4.40 -0.27 8.83
N PHE A 188 4.48 -0.80 10.05
CA PHE A 188 3.32 -1.30 10.79
C PHE A 188 2.43 -0.20 11.36
N LEU A 189 2.91 1.05 11.38
CA LEU A 189 2.16 2.22 11.84
C LEU A 189 1.57 3.04 10.68
N ASP A 190 1.79 2.63 9.43
CA ASP A 190 1.23 3.32 8.26
C ASP A 190 -0.29 3.12 8.20
N SER A 191 -1.01 4.09 8.75
CA SER A 191 -2.46 4.07 8.82
C SER A 191 -3.12 4.11 7.43
N GLY A 192 -2.44 4.68 6.42
CA GLY A 192 -2.95 4.81 5.06
C GLY A 192 -3.10 3.47 4.37
N LEU A 193 -2.08 2.61 4.46
CA LEU A 193 -2.14 1.24 3.93
C LEU A 193 -3.25 0.42 4.60
N TYR A 194 -3.39 0.49 5.93
CA TYR A 194 -4.49 -0.24 6.58
C TYR A 194 -5.87 0.28 6.14
N THR A 195 -6.02 1.58 5.88
CA THR A 195 -7.30 2.14 5.40
C THR A 195 -7.63 1.64 4.01
N SER A 196 -6.68 1.70 3.07
CA SER A 196 -6.91 1.22 1.71
C SER A 196 -7.17 -0.28 1.65
N LEU A 197 -6.50 -1.07 2.49
CA LEU A 197 -6.78 -2.50 2.64
C LEU A 197 -8.19 -2.75 3.17
N THR A 198 -8.62 -2.00 4.19
CA THR A 198 -9.98 -2.16 4.74
C THR A 198 -11.05 -1.74 3.74
N GLU A 199 -10.84 -0.66 2.99
CA GLU A 199 -11.75 -0.24 1.92
C GLU A 199 -11.86 -1.29 0.82
N ARG A 200 -10.74 -1.90 0.43
CA ARG A 200 -10.72 -2.97 -0.58
C ARG A 200 -11.43 -4.23 -0.08
N LEU A 201 -11.27 -4.60 1.19
CA LEU A 201 -12.01 -5.71 1.82
C LEU A 201 -13.51 -5.45 1.86
N VAL A 202 -13.92 -4.22 2.23
CA VAL A 202 -15.34 -3.81 2.21
C VAL A 202 -15.90 -3.85 0.79
N ALA A 203 -15.16 -3.37 -0.21
CA ALA A 203 -15.58 -3.36 -1.60
C ALA A 203 -15.77 -4.79 -2.16
N ALA A 204 -14.86 -5.70 -1.83
CA ALA A 204 -14.94 -7.10 -2.25
C ALA A 204 -16.15 -7.81 -1.61
N GLN A 205 -16.40 -7.60 -0.32
CA GLN A 205 -17.56 -8.19 0.38
C GLN A 205 -18.90 -7.63 -0.11
N ARG A 206 -18.99 -6.32 -0.38
CA ARG A 206 -20.21 -5.71 -0.95
C ARG A 206 -20.55 -6.23 -2.34
N HIS A 207 -19.55 -6.67 -3.11
CA HIS A 207 -19.78 -7.31 -4.39
C HIS A 207 -20.48 -8.67 -4.23
N GLU A 208 -20.05 -9.49 -3.27
CA GLU A 208 -20.76 -10.75 -2.95
C GLU A 208 -22.18 -10.50 -2.46
N ASP A 209 -22.36 -9.57 -1.51
CA ASP A 209 -23.70 -9.26 -0.96
C ASP A 209 -24.65 -8.75 -2.05
N ASN A 210 -24.17 -7.90 -2.96
CA ASN A 210 -24.96 -7.45 -4.10
C ASN A 210 -25.21 -8.57 -5.11
N GLU A 211 -24.24 -9.43 -5.41
CA GLU A 211 -24.43 -10.55 -6.34
C GLU A 211 -25.43 -11.57 -5.78
N VAL A 212 -25.35 -11.89 -4.49
CA VAL A 212 -26.30 -12.77 -3.79
C VAL A 212 -27.69 -12.13 -3.74
N LYS A 213 -27.77 -10.82 -3.46
CA LYS A 213 -29.05 -10.10 -3.45
C LYS A 213 -29.68 -10.05 -4.84
N VAL A 214 -28.90 -9.79 -5.88
CA VAL A 214 -29.34 -9.82 -7.28
C VAL A 214 -29.82 -11.23 -7.65
N ARG A 215 -29.06 -12.28 -7.35
CA ARG A 215 -29.46 -13.68 -7.58
C ARG A 215 -30.75 -14.05 -6.86
N SER A 216 -30.88 -13.69 -5.58
CA SER A 216 -32.09 -13.97 -4.79
C SER A 216 -33.31 -13.21 -5.29
N SER A 217 -33.14 -11.97 -5.77
CA SER A 217 -34.22 -11.18 -6.37
C SER A 217 -34.62 -11.65 -7.77
N LEU A 218 -33.76 -12.40 -8.45
CA LEU A 218 -33.99 -12.97 -9.78
C LEU A 218 -34.49 -14.42 -9.71
N GLN A 219 -34.73 -14.97 -8.52
CA GLN A 219 -35.17 -16.37 -8.33
C GLN A 219 -36.53 -16.66 -9.01
N ASP A 220 -37.39 -15.65 -9.19
CA ASP A 220 -38.67 -15.78 -9.92
C ASP A 220 -38.49 -15.85 -11.46
N SER A 221 -37.28 -15.61 -11.98
CA SER A 221 -37.00 -15.55 -13.42
C SER A 221 -35.86 -16.48 -13.88
N PHE A 222 -35.25 -17.25 -12.97
CA PHE A 222 -34.17 -18.20 -13.29
C PHE A 222 -34.75 -19.60 -13.50
N ASP A 223 -35.09 -19.89 -14.75
CA ASP A 223 -35.23 -21.26 -15.21
C ASP A 223 -33.80 -21.84 -15.36
N GLU A 224 -33.43 -22.83 -14.54
CA GLU A 224 -32.11 -23.50 -14.56
C GLU A 224 -31.81 -24.15 -15.93
N SER A 225 -32.88 -24.35 -16.69
CA SER A 225 -32.88 -24.55 -18.12
C SER A 225 -32.17 -23.36 -18.81
N ASN A 226 -30.88 -23.49 -19.12
CA ASN A 226 -30.16 -22.65 -20.10
C ASN A 226 -30.77 -22.72 -21.53
N ALA A 227 -32.07 -22.98 -21.65
CA ALA A 227 -32.86 -23.11 -22.87
C ALA A 227 -33.09 -21.75 -23.56
N HIS A 228 -33.08 -20.65 -22.81
CA HIS A 228 -33.34 -19.30 -23.33
C HIS A 228 -32.12 -18.36 -23.30
N LEU A 229 -30.96 -18.82 -22.82
CA LEU A 229 -29.73 -18.03 -22.90
C LEU A 229 -29.20 -18.02 -24.34
N PHE A 230 -28.90 -16.83 -24.87
CA PHE A 230 -28.25 -16.69 -26.17
C PHE A 230 -26.90 -17.41 -26.17
N LYS A 231 -26.82 -18.52 -26.92
CA LYS A 231 -25.58 -19.25 -27.13
C LYS A 231 -25.00 -18.85 -28.47
N LEU A 232 -23.81 -18.25 -28.45
CA LEU A 232 -23.10 -17.85 -29.66
C LEU A 232 -22.54 -19.12 -30.35
N GLY A 233 -23.32 -19.73 -31.25
CA GLY A 233 -22.91 -20.85 -32.08
C GLY A 233 -22.42 -20.41 -33.47
N ALA A 234 -21.81 -21.34 -34.22
CA ALA A 234 -21.34 -21.07 -35.58
C ALA A 234 -22.51 -20.71 -36.53
N GLU A 235 -23.69 -21.25 -36.25
CA GLU A 235 -24.96 -20.94 -36.91
C GLU A 235 -25.42 -19.49 -36.75
N ASN A 236 -24.91 -18.77 -35.74
CA ASN A 236 -25.25 -17.37 -35.47
C ASN A 236 -24.22 -16.38 -36.07
N ILE A 237 -23.18 -16.87 -36.74
CA ILE A 237 -22.09 -16.06 -37.30
C ILE A 237 -22.23 -15.99 -38.83
N PHE A 238 -22.67 -14.85 -39.33
CA PHE A 238 -22.82 -14.60 -40.77
C PHE A 238 -21.72 -13.63 -41.26
N LEU A 239 -20.71 -14.17 -41.95
CA LEU A 239 -19.63 -13.37 -42.54
C LEU A 239 -19.96 -12.95 -43.98
N GLY A 240 -19.40 -11.80 -44.42
CA GLY A 240 -19.52 -11.33 -45.80
C GLY A 240 -20.89 -10.76 -46.19
N ARG A 241 -21.74 -10.40 -45.23
CA ARG A 241 -23.03 -9.75 -45.49
C ARG A 241 -22.87 -8.25 -45.71
N THR A 242 -23.56 -7.73 -46.72
CA THR A 242 -23.68 -6.31 -47.00
C THR A 242 -25.14 -5.90 -46.91
N ALA A 243 -25.44 -4.82 -46.19
CA ALA A 243 -26.77 -4.23 -46.13
C ALA A 243 -26.76 -2.88 -46.88
N ALA A 244 -27.78 -2.60 -47.67
CA ALA A 244 -27.91 -1.34 -48.41
C ALA A 244 -28.35 -0.19 -47.50
N THR A 245 -29.08 -0.50 -46.42
CA THR A 245 -29.56 0.48 -45.43
C THR A 245 -29.39 -0.01 -43.99
N LYS A 246 -29.38 0.92 -43.03
CA LYS A 246 -29.27 0.61 -41.59
C LYS A 246 -30.44 -0.25 -41.12
N GLU A 247 -31.63 0.05 -41.60
CA GLU A 247 -32.88 -0.62 -41.26
C GLU A 247 -32.85 -2.09 -41.72
N GLU A 248 -32.25 -2.36 -42.88
CA GLU A 248 -32.08 -3.71 -43.40
C GLU A 248 -31.14 -4.55 -42.53
N ALA A 249 -30.02 -3.96 -42.06
CA ALA A 249 -29.11 -4.63 -41.15
C ALA A 249 -29.76 -4.97 -39.80
N ILE A 250 -30.53 -4.02 -39.24
CA ILE A 250 -31.25 -4.21 -37.97
C ILE A 250 -32.34 -5.28 -38.13
N ARG A 251 -33.10 -5.23 -39.22
CA ARG A 251 -34.17 -6.21 -39.49
C ARG A 251 -33.60 -7.61 -39.66
N PHE A 252 -32.50 -7.75 -40.39
CA PHE A 252 -31.81 -9.04 -40.53
C PHE A 252 -31.35 -9.59 -39.18
N ALA A 253 -30.70 -8.77 -38.34
CA ALA A 253 -30.28 -9.21 -37.02
C ALA A 253 -31.47 -9.63 -36.13
N GLY A 254 -32.56 -8.85 -36.16
CA GLY A 254 -33.81 -9.18 -35.46
C GLY A 254 -34.42 -10.50 -35.93
N GLU A 255 -34.51 -10.73 -37.24
CA GLU A 255 -35.02 -11.98 -37.81
C GLU A 255 -34.18 -13.20 -37.38
N GLN A 256 -32.85 -13.07 -37.28
CA GLN A 256 -32.00 -14.17 -36.80
C GLN A 256 -32.21 -14.45 -35.31
N LEU A 257 -32.42 -13.42 -34.49
CA LEU A 257 -32.70 -13.57 -33.07
C LEU A 257 -34.08 -14.24 -32.82
N VAL A 258 -35.09 -13.89 -33.64
CA VAL A 258 -36.41 -14.53 -33.60
C VAL A 258 -36.32 -15.99 -34.08
N LYS A 259 -35.58 -16.28 -35.16
CA LYS A 259 -35.32 -17.65 -35.63
C LYS A 259 -34.58 -18.50 -34.60
N GLY A 260 -33.67 -17.89 -33.85
CA GLY A 260 -32.94 -18.54 -32.76
C GLY A 260 -33.78 -18.76 -31.48
N GLY A 261 -35.05 -18.34 -31.46
CA GLY A 261 -35.93 -18.48 -30.30
C GLY A 261 -35.54 -17.60 -29.11
N TYR A 262 -34.70 -16.59 -29.34
CA TYR A 262 -34.18 -15.70 -28.29
C TYR A 262 -35.09 -14.49 -28.04
N VAL A 263 -35.96 -14.15 -28.99
CA VAL A 263 -36.87 -13.00 -28.94
C VAL A 263 -38.22 -13.39 -29.56
N GLN A 264 -39.32 -12.88 -29.00
CA GLN A 264 -40.67 -13.06 -29.56
C GLN A 264 -40.87 -12.21 -30.83
N PRO A 265 -41.66 -12.68 -31.81
CA PRO A 265 -41.89 -12.00 -33.09
C PRO A 265 -42.65 -10.68 -32.99
#